data_AF-A0A163QAY2-F1
#
_entry.id   AF-A0A163QAY2-F1
#
_cell.length_a   1.000
_cell.length_b   1.000
_cell.length_c   1.000
_cell.angle_alpha   90.00
_cell.angle_beta   90.00
_cell.angle_gamma   90.00
#
_symmetry.space_group_name_H-M   'P 1'
#
loop_
_entity.id
_entity.type
_entity.pdbx_description
1 polymer ?
#
loop_
_entity_poly.entity_id
_entity_poly.type
_entity_poly.pdbx_seq_one_letter_code
_entity_poly.pdbx_strand_id
1 'polypeptide(L)'
;MATESWTVTGPQTIDVGPVSRLDANLLNGRIDVVVHDEPGVRVEIHSIEGRPLEVRLEGDRLRVGYSPTGGWQGFLDSFRNYRGKDRADVYVGVPAHVAVKLATVRGDGLVAGTHAKVSVATVGGSVMTTQTTGAVRVDTVSGEVTVRDHVGTLVMDSVSGDLTASGALSDVKLNTVSGNVTLDSSSTPDSMNVNAVSADVLVRVPEPDALDYALRCVSGRLVVDGVEHRGTPGGAYRQGGPAAAPGKRLQVNSVSGNVTVLRGDPEQPVTWGAPTGHGVPDDAPTDAYPGYGAPWGTAGVQAPWTAGGPADGPADR
;
A
#
# COMPACT_ATOMS: atom_id res chain seq x y z
N MET A 1 -12.86 19.47 24.00
CA MET A 1 -12.52 18.13 23.47
C MET A 1 -11.40 17.58 24.33
N ALA A 2 -11.40 16.28 24.61
CA ALA A 2 -10.30 15.66 25.33
C ALA A 2 -9.04 15.70 24.45
N THR A 3 -7.92 16.08 25.07
CA THR A 3 -6.60 16.05 24.45
C THR A 3 -5.72 15.19 25.35
N GLU A 4 -5.13 14.15 24.78
CA GLU A 4 -4.15 13.32 25.45
C GLU A 4 -2.81 13.51 24.76
N SER A 5 -1.73 13.57 25.55
CA SER A 5 -0.40 13.86 25.03
C SER A 5 0.64 13.12 25.84
N TRP A 6 1.58 12.51 25.14
CA TRP A 6 2.73 11.81 25.71
C TRP A 6 4.00 12.36 25.08
N THR A 7 5.01 12.55 25.92
CA THR A 7 6.38 12.87 25.50
C THR A 7 7.23 11.66 25.80
N VAL A 8 7.72 11.00 24.74
CA VAL A 8 8.39 9.71 24.83
C VAL A 8 9.89 9.92 24.64
N THR A 9 10.71 9.40 25.56
CA THR A 9 12.18 9.53 25.52
C THR A 9 12.91 8.20 25.36
N GLY A 10 12.19 7.10 25.25
CA GLY A 10 12.73 5.75 25.13
C GLY A 10 11.65 4.75 24.69
N PRO A 11 11.92 3.44 24.78
CA PRO A 11 10.97 2.42 24.37
C PRO A 11 9.68 2.50 25.18
N GLN A 12 8.54 2.56 24.51
CA GLN A 12 7.22 2.70 25.14
C GLN A 12 6.11 2.22 24.22
N THR A 13 5.10 1.56 24.78
CA THR A 13 3.85 1.23 24.09
C THR A 13 2.73 2.13 24.60
N ILE A 14 1.93 2.67 23.69
CA ILE A 14 0.79 3.54 23.99
C ILE A 14 -0.41 3.02 23.21
N ASP A 15 -1.44 2.58 23.93
CA ASP A 15 -2.74 2.25 23.37
C ASP A 15 -3.63 3.49 23.47
N VAL A 16 -4.24 3.91 22.35
CA VAL A 16 -5.12 5.07 22.28
C VAL A 16 -6.51 4.68 21.80
N GLY A 17 -7.49 5.52 22.18
CA GLY A 17 -8.91 5.34 21.87
C GLY A 17 -9.24 5.40 20.36
N PRO A 18 -10.51 5.52 19.98
CA PRO A 18 -10.89 5.51 18.56
C PRO A 18 -10.22 6.65 17.79
N VAL A 19 -9.53 6.30 16.71
CA VAL A 19 -8.84 7.22 15.81
C VAL A 19 -9.47 7.10 14.43
N SER A 20 -9.78 8.21 13.78
CA SER A 20 -10.20 8.23 12.36
C SER A 20 -9.04 8.58 11.44
N ARG A 21 -8.01 9.24 11.98
CA ARG A 21 -6.87 9.75 11.23
C ARG A 21 -5.56 9.66 12.00
N LEU A 22 -4.56 9.05 11.39
CA LEU A 22 -3.17 9.06 11.83
C LEU A 22 -2.36 10.04 10.98
N ASP A 23 -1.68 10.98 11.63
CA ASP A 23 -0.62 11.78 11.03
C ASP A 23 0.71 11.40 11.68
N ALA A 24 1.57 10.73 10.92
CA ALA A 24 2.85 10.20 11.38
C ALA A 24 4.00 10.93 10.68
N ASN A 25 4.87 11.60 11.45
CA ASN A 25 5.96 12.42 10.91
C ASN A 25 7.30 11.98 11.52
N LEU A 26 8.18 11.42 10.69
CA LEU A 26 9.50 10.98 11.13
C LEU A 26 10.60 11.77 10.45
N LEU A 27 11.70 12.04 11.15
CA LEU A 27 12.89 12.56 10.49
C LEU A 27 13.68 11.37 9.95
N ASN A 28 14.57 10.78 10.76
CA ASN A 28 15.31 9.57 10.40
C ASN A 28 14.75 8.34 11.13
N GLY A 29 15.16 7.15 10.70
CA GLY A 29 14.73 5.88 11.29
C GLY A 29 13.65 5.23 10.46
N ARG A 30 12.75 4.50 11.12
CA ARG A 30 11.70 3.74 10.44
C ARG A 30 10.34 3.96 11.09
N ILE A 31 9.30 4.03 10.27
CA ILE A 31 7.93 3.97 10.75
C ILE A 31 7.08 3.01 9.91
N ASP A 32 6.53 2.00 10.58
CA ASP A 32 5.65 1.02 9.96
C ASP A 32 4.23 1.21 10.47
N VAL A 33 3.30 1.52 9.57
CA VAL A 33 1.86 1.61 9.86
C VAL A 33 1.19 0.38 9.26
N VAL A 34 0.65 -0.48 10.12
CA VAL A 34 0.10 -1.77 9.71
C VAL A 34 -1.30 -1.93 10.24
N VAL A 35 -2.21 -2.39 9.38
CA VAL A 35 -3.58 -2.67 9.79
C VAL A 35 -3.65 -3.90 10.68
N HIS A 36 -4.51 -3.84 11.71
CA HIS A 36 -4.86 -4.97 12.56
C HIS A 36 -6.38 -5.04 12.81
N ASP A 37 -6.82 -6.14 13.41
CA ASP A 37 -8.23 -6.42 13.72
C ASP A 37 -8.70 -5.88 15.08
N GLU A 38 -7.82 -5.28 15.88
CA GLU A 38 -8.19 -4.61 17.14
C GLU A 38 -8.90 -3.26 16.87
N PRO A 39 -9.82 -2.81 17.76
CA PRO A 39 -10.60 -1.59 17.54
C PRO A 39 -9.85 -0.29 17.88
N GLY A 40 -8.79 -0.36 18.67
CA GLY A 40 -7.98 0.81 19.10
C GLY A 40 -6.82 1.07 18.15
N VAL A 41 -5.96 2.04 18.48
CA VAL A 41 -4.66 2.20 17.82
C VAL A 41 -3.57 1.93 18.83
N ARG A 42 -2.56 1.16 18.41
CA ARG A 42 -1.39 0.83 19.23
C ARG A 42 -0.14 1.45 18.64
N VAL A 43 0.52 2.31 19.41
CA VAL A 43 1.80 2.93 19.05
C VAL A 43 2.91 2.26 19.85
N GLU A 44 3.83 1.60 19.17
CA GLU A 44 5.02 0.98 19.75
C GLU A 44 6.26 1.77 19.32
N ILE A 45 6.88 2.44 20.27
CA ILE A 45 8.17 3.10 20.09
C ILE A 45 9.24 2.12 20.54
N HIS A 46 10.13 1.71 19.64
CA HIS A 46 11.21 0.77 19.94
C HIS A 46 12.51 1.47 20.33
N SER A 47 12.83 2.58 19.67
CA SER A 47 14.07 3.33 19.91
C SER A 47 13.83 4.82 19.66
N ILE A 48 14.52 5.66 20.42
CA ILE A 48 14.62 7.11 20.18
C ILE A 48 16.07 7.51 20.41
N GLU A 49 16.64 8.21 19.43
CA GLU A 49 17.88 8.96 19.57
C GLU A 49 17.59 10.45 19.35
N GLY A 50 18.17 11.31 20.19
CA GLY A 50 17.98 12.76 20.07
C GLY A 50 16.73 13.26 20.80
N ARG A 51 15.93 14.08 20.12
CA ARG A 51 14.76 14.73 20.74
C ARG A 51 13.67 13.72 21.12
N PRO A 52 12.90 14.00 22.20
CA PRO A 52 11.72 13.21 22.53
C PRO A 52 10.71 13.17 21.38
N LEU A 53 10.05 12.03 21.22
CA LEU A 53 8.96 11.86 20.26
C LEU A 53 7.65 12.32 20.91
N GLU A 54 6.78 12.99 20.15
CA GLU A 54 5.45 13.35 20.62
C GLU A 54 4.42 12.33 20.11
N VAL A 55 3.56 11.87 21.00
CA VAL A 55 2.31 11.19 20.65
C VAL A 55 1.18 12.04 21.20
N ARG A 56 0.22 12.42 20.36
CA ARG A 56 -0.85 13.35 20.75
C ARG A 56 -2.16 12.99 20.08
N LEU A 57 -3.18 12.74 20.88
CA LEU A 57 -4.55 12.53 20.43
C LEU A 57 -5.35 13.82 20.67
N GLU A 58 -5.91 14.38 19.60
CA GLU A 58 -6.86 15.49 19.66
C GLU A 58 -8.16 15.11 18.96
N GLY A 59 -9.22 14.89 19.74
CA GLY A 59 -10.45 14.32 19.20
C GLY A 59 -10.19 12.92 18.65
N ASP A 60 -10.34 12.76 17.34
CA ASP A 60 -10.14 11.50 16.59
C ASP A 60 -8.84 11.48 15.75
N ARG A 61 -7.99 12.52 15.89
CA ARG A 61 -6.74 12.65 15.16
C ARG A 61 -5.56 12.32 16.06
N LEU A 62 -4.88 11.22 15.74
CA LEU A 62 -3.63 10.84 16.36
C LEU A 62 -2.45 11.43 15.59
N ARG A 63 -1.56 12.13 16.29
CA ARG A 63 -0.27 12.57 15.79
C ARG A 63 0.83 11.77 16.46
N VAL A 64 1.73 11.20 15.65
CA VAL A 64 2.91 10.47 16.11
C VAL A 64 4.14 11.07 15.44
N GLY A 65 5.15 11.42 16.21
CA GLY A 65 6.45 11.79 15.67
C GLY A 65 6.89 13.20 16.02
N TYR A 66 7.74 13.77 15.16
CA TYR A 66 8.24 15.13 15.36
C TYR A 66 7.26 16.13 14.75
N SER A 67 6.65 16.96 15.60
CA SER A 67 5.74 18.02 15.16
C SER A 67 6.51 19.28 14.77
N PRO A 68 6.51 19.69 13.50
CA PRO A 68 6.77 21.07 13.13
C PRO A 68 5.50 21.92 13.28
N THR A 69 5.65 23.19 13.58
CA THR A 69 4.59 24.19 13.48
C THR A 69 4.27 24.46 12.00
N GLY A 70 2.99 24.35 11.58
CA GLY A 70 2.55 24.83 10.26
C GLY A 70 2.43 23.81 9.11
N GLY A 71 2.34 22.51 9.39
CA GLY A 71 2.11 21.49 8.36
C GLY A 71 3.36 21.14 7.54
N TRP A 72 3.19 20.80 6.25
CA TRP A 72 4.29 20.33 5.38
C TRP A 72 5.38 21.40 5.17
N GLN A 73 4.98 22.68 5.05
CA GLN A 73 5.95 23.78 4.92
C GLN A 73 6.84 23.88 6.17
N GLY A 74 6.24 23.81 7.36
CA GLY A 74 6.97 23.81 8.63
C GLY A 74 7.87 22.60 8.83
N PHE A 75 7.48 21.45 8.27
CA PHE A 75 8.30 20.23 8.28
C PHE A 75 9.57 20.40 7.44
N LEU A 76 9.44 20.96 6.24
CA LEU A 76 10.58 21.28 5.38
C LEU A 76 11.51 22.31 6.02
N ASP A 77 10.97 23.33 6.68
CA ASP A 77 11.77 24.33 7.38
C ASP A 77 12.51 23.75 8.60
N SER A 78 11.86 22.81 9.30
CA SER A 78 12.49 22.05 10.39
C SER A 78 13.65 21.18 9.88
N PHE A 79 13.55 20.64 8.66
CA PHE A 79 14.66 19.97 7.99
C PHE A 79 15.79 20.92 7.59
N ARG A 80 15.51 22.10 7.02
CA ARG A 80 16.58 23.05 6.65
C ARG A 80 17.39 23.54 7.85
N ASN A 81 16.75 23.63 9.01
CA ASN A 81 17.38 23.97 10.28
C ASN A 81 17.94 22.76 11.03
N TYR A 82 17.80 21.55 10.48
CA TYR A 82 18.20 20.30 11.10
C TYR A 82 19.72 20.11 11.08
N ARG A 83 20.30 19.98 12.28
CA ARG A 83 21.75 19.73 12.50
C ARG A 83 22.00 18.44 13.31
N GLY A 84 21.00 17.57 13.48
CA GLY A 84 20.96 16.57 14.57
C GLY A 84 21.06 15.08 14.19
N LYS A 85 20.92 14.23 15.22
CA LYS A 85 20.90 12.76 15.20
C LYS A 85 19.49 12.18 15.47
N ASP A 86 18.44 12.99 15.33
CA ASP A 86 17.07 12.60 15.69
C ASP A 86 16.61 11.41 14.85
N ARG A 87 16.37 10.29 15.52
CA ARG A 87 15.97 9.03 14.91
C ARG A 87 14.96 8.36 15.83
N ALA A 88 13.93 7.76 15.26
CA ALA A 88 13.08 6.84 16.01
C ALA A 88 12.67 5.66 15.14
N ASP A 89 12.50 4.51 15.77
CA ASP A 89 11.91 3.33 15.14
C ASP A 89 10.53 3.10 15.78
N VAL A 90 9.48 3.22 14.98
CA VAL A 90 8.09 3.27 15.43
C VAL A 90 7.24 2.27 14.65
N TYR A 91 6.42 1.51 15.36
CA TYR A 91 5.37 0.70 14.78
C TYR A 91 4.01 1.26 15.22
N VAL A 92 3.06 1.37 14.29
CA VAL A 92 1.71 1.83 14.57
C VAL A 92 0.70 0.83 14.00
N GLY A 93 0.05 0.12 14.90
CA GLY A 93 -1.10 -0.71 14.60
C GLY A 93 -2.36 0.14 14.47
N VAL A 94 -3.07 0.06 13.34
CA VAL A 94 -4.31 0.83 13.11
C VAL A 94 -5.46 -0.03 12.61
N PRO A 95 -6.73 0.32 12.90
CA PRO A 95 -7.87 -0.26 12.22
C PRO A 95 -7.90 0.08 10.72
N ALA A 96 -8.49 -0.79 9.89
CA ALA A 96 -8.49 -0.65 8.43
C ALA A 96 -9.12 0.65 7.88
N HIS A 97 -10.00 1.29 8.65
CA HIS A 97 -10.71 2.50 8.25
C HIS A 97 -9.95 3.80 8.57
N VAL A 98 -8.78 3.71 9.22
CA VAL A 98 -8.00 4.89 9.60
C VAL A 98 -7.28 5.48 8.39
N ALA A 99 -7.54 6.75 8.12
CA ALA A 99 -6.80 7.50 7.11
C ALA A 99 -5.38 7.79 7.58
N VAL A 100 -4.39 7.53 6.73
CA VAL A 100 -2.97 7.63 7.09
C VAL A 100 -2.32 8.78 6.32
N LYS A 101 -1.68 9.70 7.05
CA LYS A 101 -0.73 10.64 6.49
C LYS A 101 0.65 10.33 7.05
N LEU A 102 1.57 9.92 6.20
CA LEU A 102 2.94 9.59 6.55
C LEU A 102 3.89 10.62 5.92
N ALA A 103 4.77 11.21 6.73
CA ALA A 103 5.78 12.15 6.28
C ALA A 103 7.17 11.75 6.80
N THR A 104 8.17 11.60 5.94
CA THR A 104 9.54 11.21 6.37
C THR A 104 10.64 12.12 5.78
N VAL A 105 11.78 12.23 6.47
CA VAL A 105 12.96 13.00 6.00
C VAL A 105 14.25 12.18 6.20
N ARG A 106 14.60 11.38 5.19
CA ARG A 106 15.66 10.34 5.27
C ARG A 106 15.31 9.19 6.23
N GLY A 107 14.02 8.97 6.44
CA GLY A 107 13.49 7.82 7.17
C GLY A 107 12.67 6.94 6.25
N ASP A 108 12.64 5.64 6.56
CA ASP A 108 11.89 4.65 5.80
C ASP A 108 10.48 4.49 6.33
N GLY A 109 9.54 4.19 5.44
CA GLY A 109 8.13 4.12 5.75
C GLY A 109 7.44 2.89 5.15
N LEU A 110 6.53 2.28 5.91
CA LEU A 110 5.59 1.28 5.41
C LEU A 110 4.17 1.69 5.77
N VAL A 111 3.24 1.57 4.83
CA VAL A 111 1.79 1.61 5.09
C VAL A 111 1.17 0.35 4.49
N ALA A 112 0.59 -0.52 5.32
CA ALA A 112 0.07 -1.82 4.89
C ALA A 112 -1.40 -2.02 5.30
N GLY A 113 -2.24 -2.42 4.34
CA GLY A 113 -3.58 -2.97 4.60
C GLY A 113 -4.73 -1.96 4.78
N THR A 114 -4.48 -0.65 4.71
CA THR A 114 -5.53 0.36 4.95
C THR A 114 -6.53 0.47 3.80
N HIS A 115 -7.81 0.60 4.14
CA HIS A 115 -8.94 0.77 3.21
C HIS A 115 -9.41 2.24 3.15
N ALA A 116 -8.63 3.15 3.70
CA ALA A 116 -8.90 4.56 3.73
C ALA A 116 -7.85 5.35 2.92
N LYS A 117 -8.02 6.67 2.87
CA LYS A 117 -7.09 7.56 2.17
C LYS A 117 -5.68 7.47 2.76
N VAL A 118 -4.69 7.33 1.89
CA VAL A 118 -3.26 7.38 2.22
C VAL A 118 -2.60 8.59 1.57
N SER A 119 -1.83 9.33 2.34
CA SER A 119 -1.00 10.44 1.86
C SER A 119 0.43 10.25 2.36
N VAL A 120 1.36 10.02 1.45
CA VAL A 120 2.78 9.84 1.76
C VAL A 120 3.56 11.05 1.24
N ALA A 121 4.48 11.57 2.04
CA ALA A 121 5.44 12.56 1.62
C ALA A 121 6.84 12.22 2.13
N THR A 122 7.86 12.12 1.26
CA THR A 122 9.24 11.77 1.66
C THR A 122 10.27 12.68 1.02
N VAL A 123 11.30 13.01 1.81
CA VAL A 123 12.53 13.66 1.32
C VAL A 123 13.70 12.72 1.57
N GLY A 124 14.03 11.91 0.55
CA GLY A 124 15.25 11.09 0.51
C GLY A 124 15.22 9.80 1.33
N GLY A 125 14.10 9.42 1.93
CA GLY A 125 13.89 8.09 2.50
C GLY A 125 12.96 7.24 1.61
N SER A 126 12.99 5.92 1.76
CA SER A 126 12.18 5.03 0.93
C SER A 126 10.83 4.73 1.59
N VAL A 127 9.74 4.77 0.82
CA VAL A 127 8.41 4.46 1.33
C VAL A 127 7.74 3.39 0.51
N MET A 128 7.16 2.41 1.20
CA MET A 128 6.31 1.39 0.60
C MET A 128 4.88 1.53 1.09
N THR A 129 3.93 1.44 0.16
CA THR A 129 2.52 1.23 0.49
C THR A 129 2.08 -0.08 -0.14
N THR A 130 1.40 -0.95 0.61
CA THR A 130 1.03 -2.28 0.14
C THR A 130 -0.39 -2.65 0.57
N GLN A 131 -1.13 -3.35 -0.29
CA GLN A 131 -2.48 -3.83 -0.02
C GLN A 131 -3.40 -2.70 0.46
N THR A 132 -3.42 -1.58 -0.27
CA THR A 132 -4.20 -0.40 0.10
C THR A 132 -5.39 -0.24 -0.83
N THR A 133 -6.53 0.24 -0.30
CA THR A 133 -7.73 0.52 -1.10
C THR A 133 -8.16 1.97 -0.95
N GLY A 134 -8.68 2.58 -2.02
CA GLY A 134 -9.21 3.95 -2.01
C GLY A 134 -8.29 4.93 -2.74
N ALA A 135 -7.94 6.04 -2.09
CA ALA A 135 -7.12 7.09 -2.70
C ALA A 135 -5.72 7.15 -2.08
N VAL A 136 -4.69 6.95 -2.90
CA VAL A 136 -3.28 7.09 -2.52
C VAL A 136 -2.70 8.33 -3.19
N ARG A 137 -2.10 9.23 -2.40
CA ARG A 137 -1.27 10.33 -2.87
C ARG A 137 0.16 10.17 -2.35
N VAL A 138 1.13 10.29 -3.24
CA VAL A 138 2.56 10.23 -2.95
C VAL A 138 3.25 11.50 -3.47
N ASP A 139 4.07 12.10 -2.61
CA ASP A 139 4.96 13.21 -2.96
C ASP A 139 6.41 12.83 -2.54
N THR A 140 7.36 12.77 -3.47
CA THR A 140 8.77 12.48 -3.16
C THR A 140 9.72 13.47 -3.86
N VAL A 141 10.84 13.78 -3.22
CA VAL A 141 11.92 14.55 -3.86
C VAL A 141 12.97 13.62 -4.43
N SER A 142 13.60 12.80 -3.60
CA SER A 142 14.70 11.91 -4.01
C SER A 142 14.63 10.51 -3.42
N GLY A 143 13.55 10.20 -2.69
CA GLY A 143 13.32 8.88 -2.11
C GLY A 143 12.58 7.98 -3.09
N GLU A 144 12.88 6.69 -3.08
CA GLU A 144 12.13 5.70 -3.85
C GLU A 144 10.75 5.47 -3.20
N VAL A 145 9.71 5.39 -4.03
CA VAL A 145 8.38 5.04 -3.55
C VAL A 145 7.80 3.88 -4.34
N THR A 146 7.41 2.84 -3.61
CA THR A 146 6.74 1.67 -4.15
C THR A 146 5.30 1.60 -3.64
N VAL A 147 4.34 1.56 -4.55
CA VAL A 147 2.93 1.27 -4.29
C VAL A 147 2.65 -0.12 -4.83
N ARG A 148 2.19 -1.04 -3.99
CA ARG A 148 1.98 -2.43 -4.36
C ARG A 148 0.56 -2.87 -4.02
N ASP A 149 -0.04 -3.66 -4.91
CA ASP A 149 -1.35 -4.27 -4.70
C ASP A 149 -2.41 -3.23 -4.29
N HIS A 150 -2.37 -2.05 -4.94
CA HIS A 150 -3.30 -0.96 -4.66
C HIS A 150 -4.58 -1.09 -5.50
N VAL A 151 -5.72 -0.80 -4.89
CA VAL A 151 -7.03 -0.77 -5.55
C VAL A 151 -7.62 0.64 -5.43
N GLY A 152 -7.77 1.34 -6.57
CA GLY A 152 -8.40 2.66 -6.59
C GLY A 152 -7.59 3.73 -7.33
N THR A 153 -7.60 4.96 -6.80
CA THR A 153 -7.03 6.14 -7.46
C THR A 153 -5.63 6.43 -6.94
N LEU A 154 -4.70 6.70 -7.84
CA LEU A 154 -3.30 6.89 -7.54
C LEU A 154 -2.77 8.22 -8.10
N VAL A 155 -2.20 9.04 -7.22
CA VAL A 155 -1.48 10.26 -7.62
C VAL A 155 -0.07 10.24 -7.07
N MET A 156 0.93 10.35 -7.94
CA MET A 156 2.35 10.30 -7.55
C MET A 156 3.12 11.44 -8.20
N ASP A 157 3.82 12.23 -7.39
CA ASP A 157 4.66 13.33 -7.84
C ASP A 157 6.10 13.10 -7.33
N SER A 158 7.08 13.09 -8.23
CA SER A 158 8.51 12.91 -7.95
C SER A 158 9.37 13.97 -8.61
N VAL A 159 10.49 14.34 -7.97
CA VAL A 159 11.56 15.09 -8.65
C VAL A 159 12.57 14.11 -9.25
N SER A 160 13.24 13.32 -8.42
CA SER A 160 14.32 12.41 -8.85
C SER A 160 14.24 11.01 -8.23
N GLY A 161 13.23 10.73 -7.41
CA GLY A 161 13.02 9.39 -6.84
C GLY A 161 12.29 8.47 -7.81
N ASP A 162 12.67 7.20 -7.84
CA ASP A 162 12.00 6.20 -8.66
C ASP A 162 10.60 5.90 -8.11
N LEU A 163 9.64 5.75 -9.03
CA LEU A 163 8.24 5.51 -8.72
C LEU A 163 7.81 4.17 -9.31
N THR A 164 7.42 3.25 -8.45
CA THR A 164 6.85 1.96 -8.85
C THR A 164 5.43 1.87 -8.33
N ALA A 165 4.48 1.48 -9.18
CA ALA A 165 3.11 1.20 -8.75
C ALA A 165 2.54 -0.07 -9.40
N SER A 166 1.88 -0.91 -8.60
CA SER A 166 1.13 -2.06 -9.09
C SER A 166 -0.25 -2.22 -8.45
N GLY A 167 -1.18 -2.84 -9.19
CA GLY A 167 -2.51 -3.24 -8.70
C GLY A 167 -3.68 -2.89 -9.63
N ALA A 168 -4.90 -2.92 -9.09
CA ALA A 168 -6.12 -2.59 -9.81
C ALA A 168 -6.35 -1.07 -9.80
N LEU A 169 -5.69 -0.37 -10.71
CA LEU A 169 -5.67 1.08 -10.78
C LEU A 169 -6.85 1.58 -11.63
N SER A 170 -7.59 2.56 -11.11
CA SER A 170 -8.76 3.17 -11.78
C SER A 170 -8.38 4.48 -12.46
N ASP A 171 -7.88 5.45 -11.68
CA ASP A 171 -7.35 6.72 -12.16
C ASP A 171 -5.92 6.92 -11.70
N VAL A 172 -5.00 7.17 -12.63
CA VAL A 172 -3.57 7.33 -12.37
C VAL A 172 -3.09 8.66 -12.89
N LYS A 173 -2.48 9.45 -12.02
CA LYS A 173 -1.74 10.67 -12.40
C LYS A 173 -0.33 10.62 -11.83
N LEU A 174 0.66 10.60 -12.69
CA LEU A 174 2.07 10.54 -12.31
C LEU A 174 2.87 11.65 -12.97
N ASN A 175 3.65 12.38 -12.17
CA ASN A 175 4.61 13.37 -12.69
C ASN A 175 6.01 13.10 -12.12
N THR A 176 7.03 13.09 -12.98
CA THR A 176 8.44 12.93 -12.61
C THR A 176 9.34 13.85 -13.43
N VAL A 177 10.46 14.31 -12.85
CA VAL A 177 11.49 15.02 -13.61
C VAL A 177 12.55 14.04 -14.12
N SER A 178 13.15 13.22 -13.25
CA SER A 178 14.24 12.31 -13.64
C SER A 178 14.20 10.91 -13.02
N GLY A 179 13.28 10.62 -12.09
CA GLY A 179 13.15 9.30 -11.51
C GLY A 179 12.35 8.37 -12.42
N ASN A 180 12.80 7.12 -12.58
CA ASN A 180 12.16 6.13 -13.45
C ASN A 180 10.77 5.77 -12.96
N VAL A 181 9.91 5.40 -13.90
CA VAL A 181 8.51 5.09 -13.63
C VAL A 181 8.19 3.70 -14.13
N THR A 182 7.76 2.84 -13.21
CA THR A 182 7.19 1.53 -13.54
C THR A 182 5.75 1.49 -13.06
N LEU A 183 4.82 1.35 -14.00
CA LEU A 183 3.40 1.18 -13.71
C LEU A 183 2.93 -0.17 -14.23
N ASP A 184 2.32 -0.95 -13.35
CA ASP A 184 1.82 -2.29 -13.67
C ASP A 184 0.38 -2.44 -13.19
N SER A 185 -0.58 -2.23 -14.09
CA SER A 185 -1.98 -2.35 -13.72
C SER A 185 -2.52 -3.74 -14.03
N SER A 186 -3.18 -4.36 -13.05
CA SER A 186 -3.90 -5.63 -13.22
C SER A 186 -5.33 -5.45 -13.77
N SER A 187 -5.81 -4.21 -13.86
CA SER A 187 -7.10 -3.83 -14.46
C SER A 187 -6.91 -2.77 -15.54
N THR A 188 -7.89 -2.62 -16.44
CA THR A 188 -7.87 -1.54 -17.44
C THR A 188 -8.34 -0.22 -16.81
N PRO A 189 -7.43 0.76 -16.59
CA PRO A 189 -7.78 2.02 -15.93
C PRO A 189 -8.76 2.84 -16.77
N ASP A 190 -9.53 3.71 -16.11
CA ASP A 190 -10.36 4.73 -16.77
C ASP A 190 -9.51 5.87 -17.31
N SER A 191 -8.56 6.35 -16.51
CA SER A 191 -7.60 7.34 -16.96
C SER A 191 -6.20 7.06 -16.42
N MET A 192 -5.19 7.16 -17.29
CA MET A 192 -3.79 7.10 -16.90
C MET A 192 -3.02 8.22 -17.59
N ASN A 193 -2.45 9.12 -16.81
CA ASN A 193 -1.67 10.26 -17.27
C ASN A 193 -0.30 10.25 -16.62
N VAL A 194 0.74 10.09 -17.42
CA VAL A 194 2.14 10.06 -16.99
C VAL A 194 2.90 11.18 -17.70
N ASN A 195 3.52 12.07 -16.93
CA ASN A 195 4.40 13.11 -17.44
C ASN A 195 5.80 12.93 -16.87
N ALA A 196 6.77 12.80 -17.77
CA ALA A 196 8.18 12.67 -17.49
C ALA A 196 8.98 13.72 -18.27
N VAL A 197 10.10 14.18 -17.72
CA VAL A 197 11.06 14.99 -18.48
C VAL A 197 12.19 14.10 -18.97
N SER A 198 12.99 13.56 -18.05
CA SER A 198 14.18 12.77 -18.32
C SER A 198 14.18 11.48 -17.52
N ALA A 199 13.07 10.73 -17.60
CA ALA A 199 12.87 9.46 -16.92
C ALA A 199 12.39 8.39 -17.90
N ASP A 200 12.84 7.16 -17.73
CA ASP A 200 12.29 6.03 -18.45
C ASP A 200 10.93 5.66 -17.86
N VAL A 201 9.95 5.46 -18.73
CA VAL A 201 8.57 5.12 -18.38
C VAL A 201 8.24 3.74 -18.95
N LEU A 202 7.93 2.80 -18.06
CA LEU A 202 7.40 1.49 -18.39
C LEU A 202 5.95 1.42 -17.89
N VAL A 203 5.01 1.15 -18.79
CA VAL A 203 3.61 0.93 -18.46
C VAL A 203 3.18 -0.44 -18.94
N ARG A 204 2.58 -1.22 -18.05
CA ARG A 204 1.94 -2.49 -18.35
C ARG A 204 0.45 -2.43 -18.01
N VAL A 205 -0.39 -2.78 -18.98
CA VAL A 205 -1.87 -2.78 -18.85
C VAL A 205 -2.47 -4.02 -19.53
N PRO A 206 -3.54 -4.64 -18.99
CA PRO A 206 -3.98 -5.97 -19.45
C PRO A 206 -4.61 -5.96 -20.85
N GLU A 207 -5.50 -4.99 -21.09
CA GLU A 207 -6.22 -4.85 -22.35
C GLU A 207 -5.79 -3.54 -23.00
N PRO A 208 -4.60 -3.51 -23.63
CA PRO A 208 -4.14 -2.27 -24.19
C PRO A 208 -5.08 -1.76 -25.29
N ASP A 209 -5.59 -2.65 -26.12
CA ASP A 209 -6.51 -2.32 -27.21
C ASP A 209 -7.85 -1.71 -26.76
N ALA A 210 -8.16 -1.70 -25.46
CA ALA A 210 -9.34 -1.07 -24.90
C ALA A 210 -9.16 0.44 -24.62
N LEU A 211 -7.94 0.97 -24.77
CA LEU A 211 -7.58 2.35 -24.40
C LEU A 211 -7.38 3.25 -25.63
N ASP A 212 -7.78 4.52 -25.52
CA ASP A 212 -7.30 5.59 -26.40
C ASP A 212 -5.88 5.99 -26.00
N TYR A 213 -4.90 5.68 -26.84
CA TYR A 213 -3.48 5.96 -26.59
C TYR A 213 -3.03 7.29 -27.18
N ALA A 214 -2.39 8.09 -26.33
CA ALA A 214 -1.62 9.26 -26.74
C ALA A 214 -0.24 9.23 -26.08
N LEU A 215 0.73 8.64 -26.78
CA LEU A 215 2.11 8.56 -26.32
C LEU A 215 2.93 9.63 -27.04
N ARG A 216 3.80 10.33 -26.32
CA ARG A 216 4.69 11.34 -26.89
C ARG A 216 6.06 11.24 -26.25
N CYS A 217 7.10 11.11 -27.07
CA CYS A 217 8.49 11.14 -26.67
C CYS A 217 9.28 12.02 -27.64
N VAL A 218 9.94 13.09 -27.16
CA VAL A 218 10.59 14.05 -28.06
C VAL A 218 11.90 13.50 -28.64
N SER A 219 12.77 12.94 -27.80
CA SER A 219 14.09 12.43 -28.25
C SER A 219 14.42 11.00 -27.79
N GLY A 220 13.63 10.41 -26.90
CA GLY A 220 13.81 9.03 -26.44
C GLY A 220 13.20 8.01 -27.40
N ARG A 221 13.34 6.73 -27.06
CA ARG A 221 12.74 5.61 -27.79
C ARG A 221 11.29 5.39 -27.35
N LEU A 222 10.41 5.14 -28.32
CA LEU A 222 9.05 4.70 -28.06
C LEU A 222 8.88 3.25 -28.51
N VAL A 223 8.46 2.37 -27.60
CA VAL A 223 8.17 0.95 -27.86
C VAL A 223 6.76 0.63 -27.40
N VAL A 224 5.97 0.00 -28.25
CA VAL A 224 4.62 -0.49 -27.93
C VAL A 224 4.55 -1.96 -28.33
N ASP A 225 4.25 -2.84 -27.37
CA ASP A 225 4.15 -4.29 -27.57
C ASP A 225 5.37 -4.88 -28.34
N GLY A 226 6.57 -4.42 -27.97
CA GLY A 226 7.84 -4.85 -28.56
C GLY A 226 8.16 -4.25 -29.93
N VAL A 227 7.25 -3.47 -30.53
CA VAL A 227 7.48 -2.76 -31.78
C VAL A 227 8.00 -1.35 -31.49
N GLU A 228 9.16 -1.02 -32.05
CA GLU A 228 9.75 0.31 -31.94
C GLU A 228 9.11 1.28 -32.93
N HIS A 229 8.61 2.41 -32.43
CA HIS A 229 8.00 3.46 -33.24
C HIS A 229 8.96 4.65 -33.37
N ARG A 230 9.61 4.77 -34.53
CA ARG A 230 10.48 5.91 -34.89
C ARG A 230 9.86 6.76 -36.00
N GLY A 231 10.23 8.04 -36.03
CA GLY A 231 9.99 8.90 -37.20
C GLY A 231 8.60 9.53 -37.30
N THR A 232 7.76 9.45 -36.27
CA THR A 232 6.46 10.12 -36.26
C THR A 232 6.65 11.63 -36.02
N PRO A 233 5.96 12.53 -36.76
CA PRO A 233 6.09 13.97 -36.57
C PRO A 233 5.87 14.39 -35.11
N GLY A 234 6.87 15.03 -34.50
CA GLY A 234 6.82 15.46 -33.10
C GLY A 234 6.94 14.35 -32.04
N GLY A 235 7.32 13.14 -32.45
CA GLY A 235 7.58 12.01 -31.55
C GLY A 235 6.32 11.43 -30.90
N ALA A 236 5.16 11.64 -31.50
CA ALA A 236 3.87 11.21 -30.97
C ALA A 236 3.36 9.95 -31.65
N TYR A 237 2.88 8.98 -30.88
CA TYR A 237 2.10 7.82 -31.34
C TYR A 237 0.68 7.92 -30.80
N ARG A 238 -0.30 7.67 -31.66
CA ARG A 238 -1.71 7.63 -31.26
C ARG A 238 -2.39 6.41 -31.86
N GLN A 239 -3.23 5.78 -31.05
CA GLN A 239 -4.11 4.71 -31.47
C GLN A 239 -5.45 4.93 -30.80
N GLY A 240 -6.51 5.06 -31.60
CA GLY A 240 -7.85 5.26 -31.08
C GLY A 240 -8.33 4.00 -30.36
N GLY A 241 -8.99 4.20 -29.22
CA GLY A 241 -9.66 3.12 -28.51
C GLY A 241 -10.84 2.55 -29.30
N PRO A 242 -11.36 1.37 -28.90
CA PRO A 242 -12.45 0.74 -29.61
C PRO A 242 -13.74 1.52 -29.36
N ALA A 243 -14.60 1.59 -30.37
CA ALA A 243 -15.90 2.28 -30.25
C ALA A 243 -16.79 1.71 -29.13
N ALA A 244 -16.53 0.47 -28.69
CA ALA A 244 -17.23 -0.22 -27.61
C ALA A 244 -16.79 0.19 -26.19
N ALA A 245 -15.63 0.84 -26.03
CA ALA A 245 -15.13 1.33 -24.75
C ALA A 245 -14.75 2.83 -24.83
N PRO A 246 -15.70 3.72 -25.17
CA PRO A 246 -15.41 5.14 -25.28
C PRO A 246 -15.07 5.73 -23.91
N GLY A 247 -13.94 6.44 -23.82
CA GLY A 247 -13.61 7.27 -22.65
C GLY A 247 -12.43 6.79 -21.80
N LYS A 248 -11.97 5.53 -21.96
CA LYS A 248 -10.74 5.09 -21.29
C LYS A 248 -9.50 5.58 -22.02
N ARG A 249 -8.57 6.23 -21.32
CA ARG A 249 -7.41 6.90 -21.94
C ARG A 249 -6.09 6.60 -21.23
N LEU A 250 -5.06 6.31 -22.02
CA LEU A 250 -3.66 6.34 -21.59
C LEU A 250 -2.91 7.45 -22.31
N GLN A 251 -2.41 8.41 -21.54
CA GLN A 251 -1.52 9.46 -21.99
C GLN A 251 -0.16 9.34 -21.31
N VAL A 252 0.91 9.27 -22.11
CA VAL A 252 2.29 9.30 -21.61
C VAL A 252 3.07 10.35 -22.38
N ASN A 253 3.61 11.33 -21.67
CA ASN A 253 4.47 12.37 -22.23
C ASN A 253 5.87 12.25 -21.61
N SER A 254 6.90 12.14 -22.45
CA SER A 254 8.31 12.19 -22.08
C SER A 254 9.06 13.17 -22.99
N VAL A 255 10.08 13.85 -22.45
CA VAL A 255 10.97 14.68 -23.28
C VAL A 255 12.14 13.83 -23.79
N SER A 256 12.99 13.32 -22.89
CA SER A 256 14.22 12.61 -23.24
C SER A 256 14.28 11.15 -22.83
N GLY A 257 13.45 10.70 -21.90
CA GLY A 257 13.44 9.31 -21.46
C GLY A 257 12.63 8.40 -22.38
N ASN A 258 12.95 7.11 -22.38
CA ASN A 258 12.27 6.11 -23.19
C ASN A 258 10.87 5.83 -22.65
N VAL A 259 9.94 5.54 -23.55
CA VAL A 259 8.58 5.15 -23.20
C VAL A 259 8.33 3.76 -23.76
N THR A 260 8.02 2.83 -22.88
CA THR A 260 7.66 1.45 -23.23
C THR A 260 6.28 1.15 -22.69
N VAL A 261 5.36 0.76 -23.58
CA VAL A 261 4.03 0.27 -23.22
C VAL A 261 3.97 -1.20 -23.61
N LEU A 262 3.58 -2.05 -22.65
CA LEU A 262 3.45 -3.48 -22.84
C LEU A 262 2.03 -3.92 -22.48
N ARG A 263 1.53 -4.92 -23.19
CA ARG A 263 0.43 -5.76 -22.71
C ARG A 263 0.84 -6.49 -21.44
N GLY A 264 0.00 -6.37 -20.41
CA GLY A 264 0.04 -7.22 -19.23
C GLY A 264 -0.85 -8.44 -19.41
N ASP A 265 -0.57 -9.49 -18.66
CA ASP A 265 -1.56 -10.54 -18.47
C ASP A 265 -2.58 -10.01 -17.45
N PRO A 266 -3.89 -10.09 -17.70
CA PRO A 266 -4.87 -9.83 -16.64
C PRO A 266 -4.56 -10.77 -15.48
N GLU A 267 -4.58 -10.26 -14.25
CA GLU A 267 -4.45 -11.13 -13.09
C GLU A 267 -5.57 -12.16 -13.17
N GLN A 268 -5.19 -13.44 -13.35
CA GLN A 268 -6.13 -14.54 -13.20
C GLN A 268 -6.69 -14.39 -11.79
N PRO A 269 -8.01 -14.21 -11.60
CA PRO A 269 -8.56 -14.19 -10.25
C PRO A 269 -8.09 -15.47 -9.57
N VAL A 270 -7.41 -15.33 -8.44
CA VAL A 270 -6.99 -16.49 -7.65
C VAL A 270 -8.28 -17.15 -7.18
N THR A 271 -8.79 -18.10 -7.96
CA THR A 271 -9.84 -18.99 -7.50
C THR A 271 -9.16 -19.83 -6.44
N TRP A 272 -9.42 -19.52 -5.17
CA TRP A 272 -9.20 -20.50 -4.12
C TRP A 272 -10.12 -21.67 -4.45
N GLY A 273 -9.61 -22.62 -5.24
CA GLY A 273 -10.30 -23.85 -5.53
C GLY A 273 -10.59 -24.50 -4.18
N ALA A 274 -11.87 -24.59 -3.83
CA ALA A 274 -12.29 -25.53 -2.82
C ALA A 274 -11.61 -26.87 -3.14
N PRO A 275 -11.01 -27.57 -2.17
CA PRO A 275 -10.29 -28.80 -2.46
C PRO A 275 -11.29 -29.81 -3.01
N THR A 276 -11.38 -29.92 -4.33
CA THR A 276 -12.10 -30.99 -4.99
C THR A 276 -11.26 -32.24 -4.78
N GLY A 277 -11.70 -33.05 -3.82
CA GLY A 277 -11.08 -34.32 -3.50
C GLY A 277 -10.89 -35.15 -4.76
N HIS A 278 -9.64 -35.49 -5.04
CA HIS A 278 -9.30 -36.57 -5.95
C HIS A 278 -8.06 -37.29 -5.41
N GLY A 279 -8.27 -38.56 -5.07
CA GLY A 279 -7.26 -39.60 -5.01
C GLY A 279 -6.32 -39.54 -3.81
N VAL A 280 -6.67 -40.26 -2.74
CA VAL A 280 -5.67 -40.86 -1.87
C VAL A 280 -4.85 -41.82 -2.74
N PRO A 281 -3.52 -41.65 -2.92
CA PRO A 281 -2.69 -42.73 -3.40
C PRO A 281 -2.64 -43.78 -2.29
N ASP A 282 -3.16 -44.96 -2.58
CA ASP A 282 -3.19 -46.12 -1.70
C ASP A 282 -1.79 -46.76 -1.65
N ASP A 283 -0.81 -46.02 -1.12
CA ASP A 283 0.54 -46.53 -0.80
C ASP A 283 1.27 -45.50 0.10
N ALA A 284 0.93 -45.48 1.38
CA ALA A 284 1.76 -44.88 2.42
C ALA A 284 2.29 -46.02 3.32
N PRO A 285 3.63 -46.20 3.44
CA PRO A 285 4.16 -47.10 4.46
C PRO A 285 3.81 -46.54 5.84
N THR A 286 3.11 -47.36 6.63
CA THR A 286 2.83 -47.10 8.04
C THR A 286 4.12 -47.21 8.84
N ASP A 287 4.87 -46.13 8.95
CA ASP A 287 5.88 -45.98 9.99
C ASP A 287 5.53 -44.79 10.89
N ALA A 288 5.25 -45.14 12.13
CA ALA A 288 4.86 -44.25 13.21
C ALA A 288 6.01 -43.29 13.57
N TYR A 289 5.70 -41.99 13.60
CA TYR A 289 6.44 -41.03 14.42
C TYR A 289 5.62 -40.69 15.67
N PRO A 290 6.14 -40.94 16.88
CA PRO A 290 5.50 -40.52 18.11
C PRO A 290 5.89 -39.08 18.44
N GLY A 291 4.90 -38.30 18.90
CA GLY A 291 5.13 -37.05 19.64
C GLY A 291 4.89 -35.79 18.83
N TYR A 292 3.67 -35.26 18.92
CA TYR A 292 3.34 -33.95 19.51
C TYR A 292 1.83 -33.76 19.35
N GLY A 293 1.12 -33.59 20.47
CA GLY A 293 -0.34 -33.47 20.51
C GLY A 293 -0.82 -32.16 19.90
N ALA A 294 -1.87 -32.25 19.08
CA ALA A 294 -2.66 -31.11 18.64
C ALA A 294 -3.59 -30.65 19.79
N PRO A 295 -3.60 -29.37 20.19
CA PRO A 295 -4.73 -28.80 20.89
C PRO A 295 -5.78 -28.33 19.85
N TRP A 296 -7.02 -28.11 20.33
CA TRP A 296 -8.20 -27.61 19.61
C TRP A 296 -9.04 -28.68 18.89
N GLY A 297 -9.96 -29.26 19.68
CA GLY A 297 -11.07 -30.08 19.21
C GLY A 297 -12.13 -29.25 18.50
N THR A 298 -12.69 -29.82 17.44
CA THR A 298 -13.85 -29.31 16.73
C THR A 298 -15.13 -29.54 17.53
N ALA A 299 -15.84 -28.46 17.82
CA ALA A 299 -17.17 -28.49 18.41
C ALA A 299 -18.16 -29.14 17.42
N GLY A 300 -18.65 -30.32 17.79
CA GLY A 300 -19.73 -31.01 17.09
C GLY A 300 -21.06 -30.31 17.32
N VAL A 301 -21.76 -30.05 16.22
CA VAL A 301 -23.14 -29.57 16.14
C VAL A 301 -24.07 -30.53 16.88
N GLN A 302 -24.79 -30.05 17.89
CA GLN A 302 -25.85 -30.78 18.58
C GLN A 302 -27.17 -30.67 17.80
N ALA A 303 -27.79 -31.81 17.53
CA ALA A 303 -29.21 -31.91 17.13
C ALA A 303 -30.10 -32.23 18.36
N PRO A 304 -31.40 -31.86 18.36
CA PRO A 304 -32.23 -31.85 19.56
C PRO A 304 -33.19 -33.06 19.70
N TRP A 305 -33.29 -33.56 20.95
CA TRP A 305 -34.44 -34.10 21.69
C TRP A 305 -35.31 -35.27 21.15
N THR A 306 -35.42 -36.34 21.97
CA THR A 306 -36.65 -37.04 22.47
C THR A 306 -36.19 -38.05 23.56
N ALA A 307 -36.50 -37.90 24.85
CA ALA A 307 -37.74 -38.13 25.62
C ALA A 307 -37.98 -39.59 26.11
N GLY A 308 -38.02 -39.77 27.44
CA GLY A 308 -38.61 -40.91 28.20
C GLY A 308 -37.59 -41.88 28.82
N GLY A 309 -37.51 -42.16 30.12
CA GLY A 309 -38.28 -41.82 31.34
C GLY A 309 -37.55 -42.39 32.59
N PRO A 310 -38.01 -42.12 33.83
CA PRO A 310 -37.29 -42.52 35.05
C PRO A 310 -37.90 -43.71 35.81
N ALA A 311 -37.02 -44.40 36.56
CA ALA A 311 -37.17 -45.07 37.87
C ALA A 311 -38.19 -46.20 38.11
N ASP A 312 -37.67 -47.33 38.63
CA ASP A 312 -38.16 -48.17 39.76
C ASP A 312 -37.04 -49.22 40.01
N GLY A 313 -36.44 -49.46 41.18
CA GLY A 313 -36.96 -49.65 42.54
C GLY A 313 -36.86 -51.16 42.89
N PRO A 314 -36.04 -51.62 43.87
CA PRO A 314 -35.97 -53.04 44.22
C PRO A 314 -36.93 -53.39 45.37
N ALA A 315 -37.65 -54.53 45.26
CA ALA A 315 -38.29 -55.21 46.38
C ALA A 315 -38.36 -56.73 46.15
N ASP A 316 -37.83 -57.46 47.14
CA ASP A 316 -38.19 -58.81 47.60
C ASP A 316 -38.19 -60.00 46.62
N ARG A 317 -37.13 -60.82 46.67
CA ARG A 317 -37.08 -62.13 47.36
C ARG A 317 -35.75 -62.84 47.15
#